data_AF-A0A238JN41-F1
#
_entry.id   AF-A0A238JN41-F1
#
_cell.length_a   1.000
_cell.length_b   1.000
_cell.length_c   1.000
_cell.angle_alpha   90.00
_cell.angle_beta   90.00
_cell.angle_gamma   90.00
#
_symmetry.space_group_name_H-M   'P 1'
#
loop_
_entity.id
_entity.type
_entity.pdbx_description
1 polymer ?
#
loop_
_entity_poly.entity_id
_entity_poly.type
_entity_poly.pdbx_seq_one_letter_code
_entity_poly.pdbx_strand_id
1 'polypeptide(L)'
;MTARSQRSDPADTRLTTLARAALAALWLVLFILTPPARAQEADGAIVRVGILAHRGWTGADSPWTDLAAYLQQRLPGRTVRFVPVTLTSAGSLVNVGGLEFLVTNPGHYIDLARTYPLSVLATRKRALPDGSHTLQFGSAVLVRSDSRLDTLSDLRGARLGAVDPQAFGGFQIAWFEALSRGVDLFRDPSELVFYGFPQDAIVQAVLDGRIEAGIVRSGLLERLVAEGSVPPGALRALNANVTYTHPEAVSTRLYPEWPFLALAGTDPDLRDAVALALLQSGDSGLADLWGAPVSYHEARALIAAFSAREAPPGDTDAAAARFGWPVALAVVLLALLGAALVLRQRRAPPPPPDTALDDVPLTRRESQILAQIGAGRSTKEIAATLGISPKTVEFHRANLLRKFEARSSAQLIARAGHQVSTPGPET
;
A
#
# COMPACT_ATOMS: atom_id res chain seq x y z
N MET A 1 0.64 -78.54 63.86
CA MET A 1 1.35 -77.39 64.46
C MET A 1 1.49 -76.30 63.40
N THR A 2 0.58 -75.33 63.46
CA THR A 2 0.60 -73.95 62.93
C THR A 2 1.40 -73.60 61.66
N ALA A 3 0.67 -73.43 60.56
CA ALA A 3 1.05 -72.65 59.38
C ALA A 3 0.95 -71.14 59.70
N ARG A 4 2.05 -70.40 59.48
CA ARG A 4 2.14 -68.95 59.69
C ARG A 4 1.81 -68.23 58.37
N SER A 5 0.60 -67.69 58.30
CA SER A 5 0.10 -66.82 57.23
C SER A 5 0.90 -65.51 57.19
N GLN A 6 1.65 -65.27 56.12
CA GLN A 6 2.23 -63.96 55.81
C GLN A 6 1.11 -63.03 55.30
N ARG A 7 0.68 -62.11 56.15
CA ARG A 7 -0.10 -60.93 55.73
C ARG A 7 0.86 -59.95 55.04
N SER A 8 0.68 -59.73 53.76
CA SER A 8 1.26 -58.58 53.05
C SER A 8 0.58 -57.30 53.54
N ASP A 9 1.37 -56.35 54.03
CA ASP A 9 0.93 -55.10 54.64
C ASP A 9 0.33 -54.14 53.57
N PRO A 10 -0.93 -53.68 53.70
CA PRO A 10 -1.57 -52.81 52.71
C PRO A 10 -0.94 -51.41 52.57
N ALA A 11 0.01 -51.04 53.44
CA ALA A 11 0.75 -49.78 53.36
C ALA A 11 1.79 -49.76 52.22
N ASP A 12 2.50 -50.88 51.97
CA ASP A 12 3.56 -50.96 50.94
C ASP A 12 3.01 -50.88 49.50
N THR A 13 1.79 -51.39 49.28
CA THR A 13 1.12 -51.33 47.98
C THR A 13 0.65 -49.90 47.64
N ARG A 14 0.34 -49.07 48.64
CA ARG A 14 -0.09 -47.68 48.42
C ARG A 14 1.08 -46.76 48.09
N LEU A 15 2.23 -46.96 48.74
CA LEU A 15 3.46 -46.20 48.48
C LEU A 15 4.00 -46.44 47.06
N THR A 16 3.96 -47.69 46.59
CA THR A 16 4.40 -48.04 45.23
C THR A 16 3.46 -47.52 44.14
N THR A 17 2.16 -47.44 44.41
CA THR A 17 1.16 -46.90 43.47
C THR A 17 1.27 -45.37 43.36
N LEU A 18 1.48 -44.67 44.47
CA LEU A 18 1.69 -43.21 44.48
C LEU A 18 3.02 -42.83 43.81
N ALA A 19 4.10 -43.61 44.02
CA ALA A 19 5.37 -43.38 43.34
C ALA A 19 5.27 -43.55 41.81
N ARG A 20 4.50 -44.55 41.34
CA ARG A 20 4.24 -44.76 39.91
C ARG A 20 3.38 -43.65 39.30
N ALA A 21 2.37 -43.17 40.03
CA ALA A 21 1.55 -42.05 39.60
C ALA A 21 2.35 -40.74 39.51
N ALA A 22 3.25 -40.50 40.47
CA ALA A 22 4.15 -39.35 40.46
C ALA A 22 5.16 -39.42 39.30
N LEU A 23 5.72 -40.60 39.00
CA LEU A 23 6.59 -40.78 37.84
C LEU A 23 5.84 -40.57 36.52
N ALA A 24 4.62 -41.09 36.40
CA ALA A 24 3.80 -40.91 35.20
C ALA A 24 3.42 -39.44 34.98
N ALA A 25 3.08 -38.71 36.05
CA ALA A 25 2.83 -37.28 36.00
C ALA A 25 4.10 -36.49 35.61
N LEU A 26 5.27 -36.89 36.12
CA LEU A 26 6.55 -36.28 35.76
C LEU A 26 6.89 -36.52 34.28
N TRP A 27 6.65 -37.72 33.75
CA TRP A 27 6.82 -38.03 32.33
C TRP A 27 5.84 -37.24 31.44
N LEU A 28 4.59 -37.07 31.87
CA LEU A 28 3.60 -36.26 31.16
C LEU A 28 4.01 -34.78 31.14
N VAL A 29 4.52 -34.26 32.26
CA VAL A 29 5.02 -32.88 32.36
C VAL A 29 6.28 -32.69 31.51
N LEU A 30 7.21 -33.66 31.50
CA LEU A 30 8.37 -33.63 30.60
C LEU A 30 7.95 -33.70 29.12
N PHE A 31 6.92 -34.47 28.77
CA PHE A 31 6.40 -34.56 27.41
C PHE A 31 5.70 -33.26 26.96
N ILE A 32 5.04 -32.55 27.88
CA ILE A 32 4.44 -31.22 27.62
C ILE A 32 5.51 -30.13 27.55
N LEU A 33 6.61 -30.28 28.30
CA LEU A 33 7.72 -29.31 28.34
C LEU A 33 8.78 -29.55 27.27
N THR A 34 8.83 -30.72 26.62
CA THR A 34 9.62 -30.89 25.39
C THR A 34 8.94 -30.11 24.28
N PRO A 35 9.57 -29.04 23.73
CA PRO A 35 9.05 -28.43 22.53
C PRO A 35 8.93 -29.54 21.47
N PRO A 36 7.88 -29.54 20.63
CA PRO A 36 7.80 -30.52 19.57
C PRO A 36 9.12 -30.44 18.81
N ALA A 37 9.80 -31.58 18.69
CA ALA A 37 10.93 -31.69 17.78
C ALA A 37 10.39 -31.17 16.45
N ARG A 38 10.88 -30.01 16.00
CA ARG A 38 10.64 -29.57 14.64
C ARG A 38 11.26 -30.66 13.79
N ALA A 39 10.41 -31.55 13.26
CA ALA A 39 10.75 -32.29 12.08
C ALA A 39 11.16 -31.21 11.08
N GLN A 40 12.47 -31.12 10.85
CA GLN A 40 13.03 -30.26 9.84
C GLN A 40 12.72 -30.96 8.52
N GLU A 41 11.45 -30.88 8.10
CA GLU A 41 11.13 -30.92 6.68
C GLU A 41 12.04 -29.87 6.05
N ALA A 42 12.77 -30.29 5.02
CA ALA A 42 13.51 -29.40 4.17
C ALA A 42 12.52 -28.51 3.40
N ASP A 43 11.86 -27.60 4.10
CA ASP A 43 10.86 -26.68 3.57
C ASP A 43 11.65 -25.52 2.95
N GLY A 44 12.05 -25.71 1.69
CA GLY A 44 12.58 -24.62 0.88
C GLY A 44 11.62 -23.43 0.93
N ALA A 45 12.13 -22.21 1.12
CA ALA A 45 11.33 -21.01 1.33
C ALA A 45 10.17 -20.94 0.33
N ILE A 46 8.93 -20.99 0.84
CA ILE A 46 7.72 -21.01 0.01
C ILE A 46 7.55 -19.64 -0.66
N VAL A 47 7.42 -19.64 -1.98
CA VAL A 47 7.14 -18.44 -2.79
C VAL A 47 5.67 -18.48 -3.22
N ARG A 48 4.87 -17.55 -2.72
CA ARG A 48 3.43 -17.43 -2.95
C ARG A 48 3.16 -16.43 -4.06
N VAL A 49 2.60 -16.93 -5.14
CA VAL A 49 2.18 -16.12 -6.30
C VAL A 49 0.66 -16.06 -6.32
N GLY A 50 0.11 -14.89 -6.08
CA GLY A 50 -1.32 -14.64 -6.20
C GLY A 50 -1.73 -14.67 -7.67
N ILE A 51 -2.78 -15.41 -8.04
CA ILE A 51 -3.31 -15.41 -9.41
C ILE A 51 -4.78 -15.01 -9.36
N LEU A 52 -5.17 -14.00 -10.15
CA LEU A 52 -6.57 -13.59 -10.24
C LEU A 52 -7.43 -14.71 -10.85
N ALA A 53 -8.13 -15.45 -9.98
CA ALA A 53 -8.99 -16.57 -10.31
C ALA A 53 -10.39 -16.05 -10.69
N HIS A 54 -10.51 -15.55 -11.91
CA HIS A 54 -11.78 -15.08 -12.48
C HIS A 54 -12.66 -16.23 -12.98
N ARG A 55 -12.07 -17.35 -13.41
CA ARG A 55 -12.77 -18.62 -13.60
C ARG A 55 -12.35 -19.53 -12.45
N GLY A 56 -13.29 -20.24 -11.84
CA GLY A 56 -13.00 -21.15 -10.72
C GLY A 56 -11.74 -21.98 -10.96
N TRP A 57 -10.87 -22.05 -9.96
CA TRP A 57 -9.60 -22.77 -10.03
C TRP A 57 -9.87 -24.28 -10.05
N THR A 58 -9.77 -24.93 -11.22
CA THR A 58 -9.71 -26.39 -11.34
C THR A 58 -8.25 -26.80 -11.43
N GLY A 59 -7.60 -26.96 -10.28
CA GLY A 59 -6.14 -26.95 -10.11
C GLY A 59 -5.27 -28.00 -10.83
N ALA A 60 -5.79 -28.77 -11.79
CA ALA A 60 -5.02 -29.79 -12.49
C ALA A 60 -4.60 -29.36 -13.92
N ASP A 61 -5.48 -28.72 -14.70
CA ASP A 61 -5.25 -28.42 -16.13
C ASP A 61 -5.16 -26.92 -16.43
N SER A 62 -4.43 -26.21 -15.59
CA SER A 62 -4.33 -24.75 -15.67
C SER A 62 -2.98 -24.35 -16.28
N PRO A 63 -2.93 -23.42 -17.26
CA PRO A 63 -1.66 -22.85 -17.77
C PRO A 63 -0.77 -22.28 -16.65
N TRP A 64 -1.39 -21.99 -15.51
CA TRP A 64 -0.72 -21.55 -14.30
C TRP A 64 0.11 -22.66 -13.62
N THR A 65 -0.29 -23.92 -13.73
CA THR A 65 0.46 -25.07 -13.18
C THR A 65 1.81 -25.23 -13.89
N ASP A 66 1.84 -25.09 -15.21
CA ASP A 66 3.08 -25.17 -15.99
C ASP A 66 4.03 -24.02 -15.65
N LEU A 67 3.49 -22.80 -15.47
CA LEU A 67 4.28 -21.65 -15.03
C LEU A 67 4.86 -21.87 -13.63
N ALA A 68 4.09 -22.44 -12.70
CA ALA A 68 4.58 -22.75 -11.36
C ALA A 68 5.73 -23.76 -11.41
N ALA A 69 5.58 -24.84 -12.20
CA ALA A 69 6.64 -25.83 -12.41
C ALA A 69 7.90 -25.21 -13.03
N TYR A 70 7.72 -24.36 -14.05
CA TYR A 70 8.81 -23.62 -14.67
C TYR A 70 9.56 -22.73 -13.68
N LEU A 71 8.84 -21.91 -12.91
CA LEU A 71 9.44 -21.03 -11.91
C LEU A 71 10.16 -21.83 -10.82
N GLN A 72 9.61 -22.97 -10.40
CA GLN A 72 10.25 -23.84 -9.42
C GLN A 72 11.56 -24.43 -9.94
N GLN A 73 11.62 -24.83 -11.22
CA GLN A 73 12.88 -25.29 -11.84
C GLN A 73 13.93 -24.17 -11.90
N ARG A 74 13.52 -22.91 -12.06
CA ARG A 74 14.41 -21.75 -12.13
C ARG A 74 14.80 -21.18 -10.77
N LEU A 75 14.14 -21.60 -9.69
CA LEU A 75 14.37 -21.15 -8.32
C LEU A 75 14.78 -22.32 -7.42
N PRO A 76 16.02 -22.83 -7.53
CA PRO A 76 16.46 -23.99 -6.76
C PRO A 76 16.37 -23.72 -5.26
N GLY A 77 15.83 -24.69 -4.51
CA GLY A 77 15.65 -24.60 -3.06
C GLY A 77 14.43 -23.78 -2.62
N ARG A 78 13.55 -23.38 -3.53
CA ARG A 78 12.28 -22.70 -3.22
C ARG A 78 11.08 -23.49 -3.74
N THR A 79 9.97 -23.44 -3.01
CA THR A 79 8.72 -24.08 -3.43
C THR A 79 7.74 -23.03 -3.93
N VAL A 80 7.41 -23.04 -5.22
CA VAL A 80 6.46 -22.07 -5.79
C VAL A 80 5.03 -22.57 -5.57
N ARG A 81 4.19 -21.77 -4.91
CA ARG A 81 2.79 -22.07 -4.64
C ARG A 81 1.89 -20.97 -5.18
N PHE A 82 0.90 -21.36 -5.97
CA PHE A 82 -0.07 -20.40 -6.48
C PHE A 82 -1.25 -20.28 -5.54
N VAL A 83 -1.64 -19.04 -5.27
CA VAL A 83 -2.73 -18.69 -4.36
C VAL A 83 -3.82 -18.02 -5.19
N PRO A 84 -5.01 -18.62 -5.33
CA PRO A 84 -6.10 -17.97 -6.04
C PRO A 84 -6.54 -16.71 -5.29
N VAL A 85 -6.64 -15.59 -6.00
CA VAL A 85 -7.12 -14.31 -5.45
C VAL A 85 -8.33 -13.81 -6.23
N THR A 86 -9.19 -13.04 -5.57
CA THR A 86 -10.30 -12.32 -6.20
C THR A 86 -9.94 -10.84 -6.34
N LEU A 87 -10.79 -10.06 -7.02
CA LEU A 87 -10.64 -8.60 -7.08
C LEU A 87 -10.71 -7.94 -5.69
N THR A 88 -11.39 -8.56 -4.72
CA THR A 88 -11.58 -8.01 -3.38
C THR A 88 -10.59 -8.57 -2.36
N SER A 89 -10.10 -9.80 -2.52
CA SER A 89 -9.22 -10.43 -1.52
C SER A 89 -7.75 -10.07 -1.68
N ALA A 90 -7.33 -9.62 -2.87
CA ALA A 90 -5.92 -9.33 -3.16
C ALA A 90 -5.32 -8.28 -2.22
N GLY A 91 -6.01 -7.16 -1.99
CA GLY A 91 -5.52 -6.11 -1.09
C GLY A 91 -5.28 -6.60 0.34
N SER A 92 -6.20 -7.39 0.87
CA SER A 92 -6.05 -8.02 2.20
C SER A 92 -4.85 -8.97 2.25
N LEU A 93 -4.62 -9.76 1.21
CA LEU A 93 -3.48 -10.68 1.14
C LEU A 93 -2.14 -9.95 0.99
N VAL A 94 -2.11 -8.83 0.25
CA VAL A 94 -0.94 -7.95 0.18
C VAL A 94 -0.63 -7.36 1.57
N ASN A 95 -1.65 -6.89 2.28
CA ASN A 95 -1.51 -6.28 3.61
C ASN A 95 -0.95 -7.24 4.67
N VAL A 96 -1.41 -8.49 4.70
CA VAL A 96 -0.98 -9.47 5.71
C VAL A 96 0.34 -10.16 5.35
N GLY A 97 1.00 -9.75 4.26
CA GLY A 97 2.22 -10.40 3.78
C GLY A 97 1.98 -11.84 3.29
N GLY A 98 0.76 -12.12 2.81
CA GLY A 98 0.35 -13.46 2.37
C GLY A 98 0.84 -13.83 0.96
N LEU A 99 1.52 -12.91 0.26
CA LEU A 99 1.98 -13.06 -1.12
C LEU A 99 3.36 -12.39 -1.29
N GLU A 100 4.17 -12.93 -2.19
CA GLU A 100 5.39 -12.27 -2.70
C GLU A 100 5.16 -11.67 -4.10
N PHE A 101 4.29 -12.30 -4.88
CA PHE A 101 4.00 -11.90 -6.25
C PHE A 101 2.49 -11.94 -6.53
N LEU A 102 2.09 -11.21 -7.57
CA LEU A 102 0.70 -11.16 -8.02
C LEU A 102 0.62 -11.11 -9.54
N VAL A 103 -0.18 -11.98 -10.14
CA VAL A 103 -0.57 -11.91 -11.54
C VAL A 103 -2.04 -11.53 -11.62
N THR A 104 -2.32 -10.40 -12.25
CA THR A 104 -3.68 -9.88 -12.31
C THR A 104 -3.94 -9.12 -13.61
N ASN A 105 -5.19 -8.73 -13.85
CA ASN A 105 -5.51 -7.94 -15.04
C ASN A 105 -5.04 -6.48 -14.90
N PRO A 106 -4.85 -5.75 -16.00
CA PRO A 106 -4.39 -4.36 -15.97
C PRO A 106 -5.22 -3.43 -15.08
N GLY A 107 -6.55 -3.54 -15.14
CA GLY A 107 -7.44 -2.68 -14.37
C GLY A 107 -7.25 -2.84 -12.87
N HIS A 108 -7.21 -4.09 -12.40
CA HIS A 108 -6.99 -4.41 -11.00
C HIS A 108 -5.56 -4.05 -10.54
N TYR A 109 -4.54 -4.20 -11.41
CA TYR A 109 -3.21 -3.67 -11.12
C TYR A 109 -3.22 -2.16 -10.89
N ILE A 110 -3.84 -1.40 -11.79
CA ILE A 110 -3.90 0.07 -11.68
C ILE A 110 -4.61 0.49 -10.40
N ASP A 111 -5.68 -0.20 -10.02
CA ASP A 111 -6.40 0.07 -8.78
C ASP A 111 -5.55 -0.22 -7.53
N LEU A 112 -4.95 -1.42 -7.45
CA LEU A 112 -4.06 -1.77 -6.35
C LEU A 112 -2.84 -0.85 -6.24
N ALA A 113 -2.28 -0.41 -7.37
CA ALA A 113 -1.12 0.47 -7.41
C ALA A 113 -1.41 1.90 -6.89
N ARG A 114 -2.68 2.25 -6.60
CA ARG A 114 -3.03 3.50 -5.89
C ARG A 114 -2.69 3.43 -4.41
N THR A 115 -2.77 2.23 -3.83
CA THR A 115 -2.64 2.00 -2.38
C THR A 115 -1.33 1.28 -2.05
N TYR A 116 -0.92 0.35 -2.90
CA TYR A 116 0.22 -0.53 -2.66
C TYR A 116 1.39 -0.21 -3.60
N PRO A 117 2.62 -0.14 -3.08
CA PRO A 117 3.80 -0.10 -3.92
C PRO A 117 3.98 -1.46 -4.63
N LEU A 118 3.84 -1.45 -5.96
CA LEU A 118 3.90 -2.63 -6.82
C LEU A 118 4.91 -2.38 -7.96
N SER A 119 5.71 -3.39 -8.28
CA SER A 119 6.64 -3.34 -9.43
C SER A 119 6.23 -4.34 -10.49
N VAL A 120 6.17 -3.92 -11.76
CA VAL A 120 5.93 -4.85 -12.87
C VAL A 120 7.23 -5.53 -13.26
N LEU A 121 7.29 -6.85 -13.15
CA LEU A 121 8.46 -7.65 -13.52
C LEU A 121 8.43 -8.09 -14.98
N ALA A 122 7.25 -8.48 -15.46
CA ALA A 122 7.04 -8.93 -16.82
C ALA A 122 5.58 -8.69 -17.26
N THR A 123 5.36 -8.70 -18.56
CA THR A 123 4.01 -8.69 -19.15
C THR A 123 3.79 -10.01 -19.90
N ARG A 124 2.63 -10.64 -19.69
CA ARG A 124 2.26 -11.89 -20.34
C ARG A 124 2.21 -11.71 -21.86
N LYS A 125 2.79 -12.66 -22.59
CA LYS A 125 2.68 -12.85 -24.03
C LYS A 125 1.79 -14.05 -24.27
N ARG A 126 0.52 -13.81 -24.58
CA ARG A 126 -0.46 -14.88 -24.73
C ARG A 126 -0.29 -15.58 -26.07
N ALA A 127 -0.27 -16.90 -26.07
CA ALA A 127 -0.24 -17.68 -27.30
C ALA A 127 -1.53 -17.51 -28.11
N LEU A 128 -1.36 -17.50 -29.43
CA LEU A 128 -2.42 -17.47 -30.42
C LEU A 128 -2.46 -18.82 -31.17
N PRO A 129 -3.61 -19.17 -31.79
CA PRO A 129 -3.74 -20.45 -32.50
C PRO A 129 -2.76 -20.67 -33.66
N ASP A 130 -2.24 -19.59 -34.24
CA ASP A 130 -1.24 -19.62 -35.33
C ASP A 130 0.20 -19.80 -34.82
N GLY A 131 0.40 -19.98 -33.52
CA GLY A 131 1.71 -20.12 -32.87
C GLY A 131 2.42 -18.80 -32.58
N SER A 132 1.85 -17.66 -32.99
CA SER A 132 2.35 -16.35 -32.61
C SER A 132 1.91 -15.97 -31.19
N HIS A 133 2.43 -14.85 -30.68
CA HIS A 133 2.07 -14.33 -29.35
C HIS A 133 1.62 -12.88 -29.43
N THR A 134 0.63 -12.54 -28.61
CA THR A 134 0.19 -11.15 -28.43
C THR A 134 0.50 -10.65 -27.02
N LEU A 135 0.92 -9.38 -26.94
CA LEU A 135 1.10 -8.63 -25.69
C LEU A 135 -0.13 -7.80 -25.34
N GLN A 136 -1.19 -7.87 -26.13
CA GLN A 136 -2.35 -7.01 -25.99
C GLN A 136 -3.65 -7.79 -26.13
N PHE A 137 -4.71 -7.26 -25.55
CA PHE A 137 -6.07 -7.78 -25.67
C PHE A 137 -7.09 -6.65 -25.61
N GLY A 138 -8.32 -6.93 -26.03
CA GLY A 138 -9.44 -6.01 -25.91
C GLY A 138 -10.72 -6.74 -25.48
N SER A 139 -11.84 -6.07 -25.70
CA SER A 139 -13.15 -6.72 -25.65
C SER A 139 -13.68 -6.97 -27.06
N ALA A 140 -14.41 -8.06 -27.22
CA ALA A 140 -15.24 -8.33 -28.39
C ALA A 140 -16.69 -8.20 -27.98
N VAL A 141 -17.45 -7.38 -28.70
CA VAL A 141 -18.91 -7.28 -28.56
C VAL A 141 -19.52 -8.16 -29.64
N LEU A 142 -19.88 -9.38 -29.26
CA LEU A 142 -20.35 -10.42 -30.16
C LEU A 142 -21.83 -10.29 -30.44
N VAL A 143 -22.18 -10.42 -31.71
CA VAL A 143 -23.56 -10.53 -32.19
C VAL A 143 -23.66 -11.72 -33.13
N ARG A 144 -24.87 -12.24 -33.35
CA ARG A 144 -25.09 -13.21 -34.43
C ARG A 144 -24.72 -12.59 -35.77
N SER A 145 -24.23 -13.41 -36.69
CA SER A 145 -23.83 -12.94 -38.02
C SER A 145 -24.98 -12.30 -38.81
N ASP A 146 -26.22 -12.72 -38.55
CA ASP A 146 -27.45 -12.17 -39.13
C ASP A 146 -28.01 -10.93 -38.39
N SER A 147 -27.32 -10.47 -37.33
CA SER A 147 -27.76 -9.32 -36.54
C SER A 147 -27.71 -8.01 -37.34
N ARG A 148 -28.69 -7.15 -37.07
CA ARG A 148 -28.77 -5.78 -37.61
C ARG A 148 -27.85 -4.79 -36.90
N LEU A 149 -27.32 -5.15 -35.73
CA LEU A 149 -26.38 -4.32 -34.97
C LEU A 149 -25.04 -4.33 -35.67
N ASP A 150 -24.45 -3.17 -35.97
CA ASP A 150 -23.16 -3.10 -36.65
C ASP A 150 -22.11 -2.34 -35.84
N THR A 151 -22.56 -1.31 -35.13
CA THR A 151 -21.70 -0.43 -34.37
C THR A 151 -21.96 -0.48 -32.87
N LEU A 152 -20.99 -0.03 -32.07
CA LEU A 152 -21.20 0.20 -30.63
C LEU A 152 -22.34 1.21 -30.34
N SER A 153 -22.68 2.08 -31.29
CA SER A 153 -23.80 3.02 -31.16
C SER A 153 -25.17 2.34 -31.18
N ASP A 154 -25.25 1.17 -31.83
CA ASP A 154 -26.49 0.39 -31.95
C ASP A 154 -26.80 -0.39 -30.67
N LEU A 155 -25.90 -0.38 -29.69
CA LEU A 155 -26.16 -0.94 -28.37
C LEU A 155 -27.21 -0.15 -27.58
N ARG A 156 -27.58 1.06 -28.03
CA ARG A 156 -28.71 1.80 -27.47
C ARG A 156 -30.01 1.02 -27.72
N GLY A 157 -30.69 0.65 -26.65
CA GLY A 157 -31.92 -0.14 -26.70
C GLY A 157 -31.71 -1.64 -26.99
N ALA A 158 -30.48 -2.12 -27.16
CA ALA A 158 -30.22 -3.55 -27.34
C ALA A 158 -30.29 -4.32 -26.01
N ARG A 159 -30.60 -5.61 -26.05
CA ARG A 159 -30.39 -6.54 -24.92
C ARG A 159 -28.93 -6.96 -24.87
N LEU A 160 -28.21 -6.50 -23.85
CA LEU A 160 -26.76 -6.64 -23.72
C LEU A 160 -26.41 -7.63 -22.59
N GLY A 161 -25.50 -8.56 -22.85
CA GLY A 161 -24.94 -9.46 -21.85
C GLY A 161 -23.47 -9.17 -21.56
N ALA A 162 -23.06 -9.32 -20.31
CA ALA A 162 -21.66 -9.23 -19.89
C ALA A 162 -21.38 -10.19 -18.72
N VAL A 163 -20.11 -10.30 -18.32
CA VAL A 163 -19.70 -11.26 -17.29
C VAL A 163 -19.90 -10.70 -15.88
N ASP A 164 -19.41 -9.50 -15.63
CA ASP A 164 -19.41 -8.81 -14.34
C ASP A 164 -19.06 -7.34 -14.58
N PRO A 165 -19.65 -6.38 -13.84
CA PRO A 165 -19.34 -4.96 -14.01
C PRO A 165 -17.86 -4.62 -13.76
N GLN A 166 -17.17 -5.37 -12.87
CA GLN A 166 -15.75 -5.19 -12.54
C GLN A 166 -14.80 -5.94 -13.48
N ALA A 167 -15.32 -6.71 -14.43
CA ALA A 167 -14.47 -7.47 -15.33
C ALA A 167 -13.82 -6.55 -16.36
N PHE A 168 -12.53 -6.28 -16.17
CA PHE A 168 -11.75 -5.39 -17.05
C PHE A 168 -11.93 -5.73 -18.54
N GLY A 169 -11.54 -6.95 -18.95
CA GLY A 169 -11.68 -7.40 -20.34
C GLY A 169 -13.07 -7.86 -20.77
N GLY A 170 -13.95 -8.15 -19.81
CA GLY A 170 -15.29 -8.69 -20.07
C GLY A 170 -16.40 -7.66 -20.03
N PHE A 171 -16.10 -6.41 -19.66
CA PHE A 171 -17.07 -5.33 -19.61
C PHE A 171 -16.43 -3.94 -19.66
N GLN A 172 -15.49 -3.62 -18.74
CA GLN A 172 -15.03 -2.22 -18.56
C GLN A 172 -14.37 -1.62 -19.80
N ILE A 173 -13.60 -2.42 -20.56
CA ILE A 173 -13.01 -1.98 -21.84
C ILE A 173 -14.10 -1.62 -22.87
N ALA A 174 -15.10 -2.48 -23.06
CA ALA A 174 -16.21 -2.21 -23.96
C ALA A 174 -17.06 -1.02 -23.51
N TRP A 175 -17.31 -0.89 -22.19
CA TRP A 175 -18.01 0.25 -21.62
C TRP A 175 -17.27 1.56 -21.90
N PHE A 176 -15.96 1.62 -21.65
CA PHE A 176 -15.18 2.83 -21.88
C PHE A 176 -15.14 3.21 -23.37
N GLU A 177 -15.03 2.22 -24.25
CA GLU A 177 -15.05 2.43 -25.69
C GLU A 177 -16.42 2.92 -26.20
N ALA A 178 -17.52 2.34 -25.69
CA ALA A 178 -18.89 2.77 -26.00
C ALA A 178 -19.18 4.18 -25.46
N LEU A 179 -18.70 4.50 -24.25
CA LEU A 179 -18.85 5.82 -23.63
C LEU A 179 -18.18 6.90 -24.48
N SER A 180 -17.02 6.61 -25.07
CA SER A 180 -16.34 7.53 -26.01
C SER A 180 -17.13 7.83 -27.29
N ARG A 181 -18.15 7.01 -27.61
CA ARG A 181 -19.12 7.20 -28.70
C ARG A 181 -20.48 7.71 -28.19
N GLY A 182 -20.54 8.17 -26.94
CA GLY A 182 -21.75 8.70 -26.32
C GLY A 182 -22.79 7.63 -25.98
N VAL A 183 -22.39 6.37 -25.79
CA VAL A 183 -23.27 5.29 -25.30
C VAL A 183 -22.85 4.88 -23.89
N ASP A 184 -23.71 5.08 -22.90
CA ASP A 184 -23.49 4.57 -21.54
C ASP A 184 -24.10 3.17 -21.42
N LEU A 185 -23.26 2.12 -21.42
CA LEU A 185 -23.74 0.74 -21.36
C LEU A 185 -24.50 0.40 -20.06
N PHE A 186 -24.43 1.23 -19.02
CA PHE A 186 -25.26 1.03 -17.82
C PHE A 186 -26.66 1.61 -17.92
N ARG A 187 -26.94 2.46 -18.93
CA ARG A 187 -28.19 3.23 -19.02
C ARG A 187 -28.91 3.06 -20.35
N ASP A 188 -28.16 3.02 -21.44
CA ASP A 188 -28.70 3.09 -22.78
C ASP A 188 -29.21 1.76 -23.36
N PRO A 189 -28.64 0.57 -23.03
CA PRO A 189 -29.23 -0.71 -23.40
C PRO A 189 -30.65 -0.86 -22.81
N SER A 190 -31.55 -1.56 -23.52
CA SER A 190 -32.88 -1.84 -22.96
C SER A 190 -32.82 -2.81 -21.78
N GLU A 191 -31.79 -3.68 -21.79
CA GLU A 191 -31.49 -4.61 -20.72
C GLU A 191 -29.98 -4.85 -20.66
N LEU A 192 -29.42 -4.90 -19.45
CA LEU A 192 -28.04 -5.32 -19.20
C LEU A 192 -28.04 -6.49 -18.22
N VAL A 193 -27.63 -7.67 -18.70
CA VAL A 193 -27.59 -8.91 -17.91
C VAL A 193 -26.15 -9.32 -17.62
N PHE A 194 -25.84 -9.50 -16.33
CA PHE A 194 -24.55 -10.04 -15.89
C PHE A 194 -24.67 -11.54 -15.62
N TYR A 195 -23.98 -12.35 -16.43
CA TYR A 195 -24.07 -13.82 -16.39
C TYR A 195 -23.13 -14.47 -15.36
N GLY A 196 -22.22 -13.70 -14.76
CA GLY A 196 -21.14 -14.24 -13.95
C GLY A 196 -20.11 -15.00 -14.81
N PHE A 197 -19.10 -15.56 -14.15
CA PHE A 197 -18.09 -16.38 -14.80
C PHE A 197 -18.53 -17.85 -14.88
N PRO A 198 -18.15 -18.60 -15.95
CA PRO A 198 -17.32 -18.20 -17.10
C PRO A 198 -18.10 -17.43 -18.18
N GLN A 199 -17.37 -16.75 -19.08
CA GLN A 199 -17.94 -15.91 -20.15
C GLN A 199 -18.66 -16.70 -21.27
N ASP A 200 -18.47 -18.01 -21.31
CA ASP A 200 -18.98 -18.92 -22.34
C ASP A 200 -20.52 -18.90 -22.39
N ALA A 201 -21.17 -18.71 -21.23
CA ALA A 201 -22.62 -18.57 -21.13
C ALA A 201 -23.16 -17.35 -21.88
N ILE A 202 -22.37 -16.27 -21.99
CA ILE A 202 -22.73 -15.06 -22.74
C ILE A 202 -22.75 -15.37 -24.24
N VAL A 203 -21.76 -16.11 -24.72
CA VAL A 203 -21.65 -16.52 -26.13
C VAL A 203 -22.86 -17.37 -26.52
N GLN A 204 -23.21 -18.35 -25.68
CA GLN A 204 -24.41 -19.17 -25.88
C GLN A 204 -25.69 -18.34 -25.83
N ALA A 205 -25.78 -17.35 -24.93
CA ALA A 205 -26.95 -16.47 -24.87
C ALA A 205 -27.18 -15.63 -26.12
N VAL A 206 -26.11 -15.23 -26.82
CA VAL A 206 -26.19 -14.54 -28.13
C VAL A 206 -26.66 -15.52 -29.21
N LEU A 207 -26.09 -16.73 -29.25
CA LEU A 207 -26.47 -17.78 -30.20
C LEU A 207 -27.95 -18.16 -30.07
N ASP A 208 -28.42 -18.36 -28.85
CA ASP A 208 -29.82 -18.68 -28.53
C ASP A 208 -30.78 -17.50 -28.76
N GLY A 209 -30.25 -16.28 -28.96
CA GLY A 209 -31.03 -15.06 -29.12
C GLY A 209 -31.72 -14.52 -27.86
N ARG A 210 -31.31 -15.02 -26.69
CA ARG A 210 -31.73 -14.48 -25.39
C ARG A 210 -31.29 -13.02 -25.23
N ILE A 211 -30.08 -12.71 -25.68
CA ILE A 211 -29.53 -11.36 -25.81
C ILE A 211 -29.14 -11.07 -27.25
N GLU A 212 -29.07 -9.80 -27.62
CA GLU A 212 -28.74 -9.35 -28.99
C GLU A 212 -27.25 -9.12 -29.18
N ALA A 213 -26.55 -8.71 -28.11
CA ALA A 213 -25.11 -8.53 -28.07
C ALA A 213 -24.51 -9.02 -26.75
N GLY A 214 -23.32 -9.61 -26.81
CA GLY A 214 -22.61 -10.14 -25.65
C GLY A 214 -21.17 -9.63 -25.59
N ILE A 215 -20.75 -9.08 -24.46
CA ILE A 215 -19.39 -8.58 -24.24
C ILE A 215 -18.52 -9.68 -23.65
N VAL A 216 -17.42 -9.99 -24.32
CA VAL A 216 -16.43 -10.96 -23.88
C VAL A 216 -15.02 -10.44 -24.09
N ARG A 217 -14.04 -11.10 -23.48
CA ARG A 217 -12.62 -10.87 -23.76
C ARG A 217 -12.29 -11.35 -25.18
N SER A 218 -11.44 -10.60 -25.89
CA SER A 218 -10.91 -11.03 -27.19
C SER A 218 -10.22 -12.40 -27.10
N GLY A 219 -10.31 -13.19 -28.18
CA GLY A 219 -9.77 -14.56 -28.23
C GLY A 219 -10.69 -15.64 -27.66
N LEU A 220 -11.80 -15.28 -27.00
CA LEU A 220 -12.77 -16.27 -26.55
C LEU A 220 -13.53 -16.90 -27.72
N LEU A 221 -13.97 -16.10 -28.69
CA LEU A 221 -14.73 -16.60 -29.84
C LEU A 221 -13.89 -17.59 -30.65
N GLU A 222 -12.66 -17.21 -30.98
CA GLU A 222 -11.72 -18.00 -31.76
C GLU A 222 -11.43 -19.34 -31.09
N ARG A 223 -11.25 -19.34 -29.76
CA ARG A 223 -11.06 -20.56 -28.98
C ARG A 223 -12.29 -21.46 -29.04
N LEU A 224 -13.48 -20.92 -28.82
CA LEU A 224 -14.72 -21.71 -28.86
C LEU A 224 -15.01 -22.27 -30.26
N VAL A 225 -14.61 -21.56 -31.32
CA VAL A 225 -14.67 -22.05 -32.69
C VAL A 225 -13.66 -23.18 -32.92
N ALA A 226 -12.41 -23.02 -32.45
CA ALA A 226 -11.37 -24.05 -32.54
C ALA A 226 -11.73 -25.33 -31.75
N GLU A 227 -12.43 -25.18 -30.62
CA GLU A 227 -12.96 -26.28 -29.80
C GLU A 227 -14.22 -26.92 -30.40
N GLY A 228 -14.82 -26.33 -31.44
CA GLY A 228 -16.06 -26.81 -32.06
C GLY A 228 -17.34 -26.50 -31.26
N SER A 229 -17.24 -25.73 -30.18
CA SER A 229 -18.39 -25.33 -29.34
C SER A 229 -19.24 -24.22 -29.98
N VAL A 230 -18.68 -23.48 -30.94
CA VAL A 230 -19.38 -22.44 -31.71
C VAL A 230 -19.12 -22.70 -33.20
N PRO A 231 -20.16 -22.76 -34.05
CA PRO A 231 -19.97 -22.95 -35.48
C PRO A 231 -19.18 -21.76 -36.10
N PRO A 232 -18.20 -22.01 -36.97
CA PRO A 232 -17.49 -20.96 -37.68
C PRO A 232 -18.47 -20.02 -38.41
N GLY A 233 -18.30 -18.71 -38.21
CA GLY A 233 -19.15 -17.70 -38.85
C GLY A 233 -20.57 -17.57 -38.27
N ALA A 234 -20.91 -18.24 -37.16
CA ALA A 234 -22.20 -18.04 -36.49
C ALA A 234 -22.28 -16.68 -35.78
N LEU A 235 -21.15 -16.17 -35.30
CA LEU A 235 -21.02 -14.91 -34.59
C LEU A 235 -19.99 -14.01 -35.26
N ARG A 236 -20.17 -12.70 -35.11
CA ARG A 236 -19.20 -11.67 -35.48
C ARG A 236 -19.08 -10.64 -34.36
N ALA A 237 -17.95 -9.94 -34.29
CA ALA A 237 -17.78 -8.81 -33.40
C ALA A 237 -18.27 -7.50 -34.06
N LEU A 238 -18.92 -6.63 -33.29
CA LEU A 238 -19.24 -5.25 -33.71
C LEU A 238 -17.94 -4.48 -33.95
N ASN A 239 -17.97 -3.49 -34.84
CA ASN A 239 -16.80 -2.68 -35.22
C ASN A 239 -15.55 -3.51 -35.66
N ALA A 240 -15.72 -4.77 -36.05
CA ALA A 240 -14.59 -5.59 -36.48
C ALA A 240 -13.91 -4.93 -37.69
N ASN A 241 -12.58 -4.78 -37.63
CA ASN A 241 -11.68 -4.35 -38.71
C ASN A 241 -11.50 -2.85 -38.99
N VAL A 242 -11.78 -1.93 -38.05
CA VAL A 242 -11.59 -0.48 -38.36
C VAL A 242 -10.15 0.02 -38.17
N THR A 243 -9.28 -0.62 -37.38
CA THR A 243 -7.94 0.01 -37.15
C THR A 243 -6.78 -0.90 -36.69
N TYR A 244 -6.98 -2.18 -36.38
CA TYR A 244 -5.94 -2.98 -35.73
C TYR A 244 -5.59 -4.23 -36.53
N THR A 245 -4.31 -4.44 -36.81
CA THR A 245 -3.74 -5.70 -37.30
C THR A 245 -3.67 -6.73 -36.16
N HIS A 246 -4.80 -6.93 -35.48
CA HIS A 246 -4.91 -7.89 -34.39
C HIS A 246 -5.57 -9.17 -34.92
N PRO A 247 -5.03 -10.37 -34.64
CA PRO A 247 -5.49 -11.61 -35.27
C PRO A 247 -6.85 -12.11 -34.77
N GLU A 248 -7.30 -11.62 -33.62
CA GLU A 248 -8.60 -11.97 -33.03
C GLU A 248 -9.63 -10.86 -33.25
N ALA A 249 -10.91 -11.24 -33.24
CA ALA A 249 -12.03 -10.32 -33.28
C ALA A 249 -12.02 -9.40 -32.04
N VAL A 250 -12.01 -8.10 -32.30
CA VAL A 250 -11.95 -7.04 -31.28
C VAL A 250 -12.86 -5.89 -31.70
N SER A 251 -13.63 -5.37 -30.74
CA SER A 251 -14.55 -4.23 -30.93
C SER A 251 -14.01 -2.93 -30.33
N THR A 252 -12.89 -2.99 -29.62
CA THR A 252 -12.37 -1.91 -28.79
C THR A 252 -10.91 -1.59 -29.08
N ARG A 253 -10.40 -0.51 -28.50
CA ARG A 253 -8.95 -0.37 -28.38
C ARG A 253 -8.34 -1.53 -27.58
N LEU A 254 -7.06 -1.76 -27.83
CA LEU A 254 -6.28 -2.78 -27.18
C LEU A 254 -5.61 -2.24 -25.91
N TYR A 255 -5.38 -3.13 -24.95
CA TYR A 255 -4.68 -2.87 -23.71
C TYR A 255 -3.59 -3.92 -23.51
N PRO A 256 -2.50 -3.62 -22.81
CA PRO A 256 -1.49 -4.59 -22.42
C PRO A 256 -2.10 -5.83 -21.75
N GLU A 257 -1.53 -7.00 -22.02
CA GLU A 257 -1.81 -8.24 -21.32
C GLU A 257 -1.41 -8.20 -19.84
N TRP A 258 -1.71 -9.26 -19.11
CA TRP A 258 -1.65 -9.26 -17.65
C TRP A 258 -0.20 -9.08 -17.12
N PRO A 259 0.03 -8.15 -16.17
CA PRO A 259 1.34 -8.01 -15.53
C PRO A 259 1.62 -9.13 -14.53
N PHE A 260 2.89 -9.52 -14.44
CA PHE A 260 3.46 -10.21 -13.29
C PHE A 260 4.07 -9.17 -12.36
N LEU A 261 3.56 -9.08 -11.13
CA LEU A 261 3.89 -8.03 -10.18
C LEU A 261 4.72 -8.57 -9.02
N ALA A 262 5.72 -7.82 -8.60
CA ALA A 262 6.36 -7.96 -7.31
C ALA A 262 5.75 -7.00 -6.29
N LEU A 263 5.49 -7.53 -5.08
CA LEU A 263 5.04 -6.76 -3.94
C LEU A 263 6.23 -6.10 -3.24
N ALA A 264 6.01 -5.00 -2.52
CA ALA A 264 7.12 -4.22 -1.95
C ALA A 264 7.93 -4.96 -0.87
N GLY A 265 7.34 -5.93 -0.18
CA GLY A 265 8.03 -6.74 0.83
C GLY A 265 8.87 -7.88 0.24
N THR A 266 8.90 -8.04 -1.08
CA THR A 266 9.58 -9.16 -1.73
C THR A 266 11.09 -8.99 -1.66
N ASP A 267 11.76 -10.04 -1.20
CA ASP A 267 13.23 -10.18 -1.18
C ASP A 267 13.83 -9.75 -2.54
N PRO A 268 14.79 -8.80 -2.59
CA PRO A 268 15.34 -8.30 -3.84
C PRO A 268 15.95 -9.40 -4.73
N ASP A 269 16.67 -10.35 -4.13
CA ASP A 269 17.30 -11.44 -4.87
C ASP A 269 16.24 -12.38 -5.48
N LEU A 270 15.18 -12.68 -4.72
CA LEU A 270 14.01 -13.41 -5.23
C LEU A 270 13.33 -12.66 -6.37
N ARG A 271 13.11 -11.35 -6.20
CA ARG A 271 12.46 -10.49 -7.20
C ARG A 271 13.23 -10.54 -8.52
N ASP A 272 14.53 -10.35 -8.46
CA ASP A 272 15.39 -10.29 -9.64
C ASP A 272 15.53 -11.69 -10.28
N ALA A 273 15.60 -12.76 -9.49
CA ALA A 273 15.59 -14.13 -10.00
C ALA A 273 14.29 -14.49 -10.72
N VAL A 274 13.13 -14.09 -10.17
CA VAL A 274 11.83 -14.29 -10.82
C VAL A 274 11.70 -13.46 -12.09
N ALA A 275 12.14 -12.19 -12.07
CA ALA A 275 12.14 -11.36 -13.27
C ALA A 275 12.98 -12.00 -14.38
N LEU A 276 14.20 -12.46 -14.06
CA LEU A 276 15.08 -13.13 -15.02
C LEU A 276 14.45 -14.41 -15.58
N ALA A 277 13.86 -15.25 -14.72
CA ALA A 277 13.17 -16.46 -15.14
C ALA A 277 12.03 -16.13 -16.12
N LEU A 278 11.18 -15.16 -15.82
CA LEU A 278 10.08 -14.77 -16.70
C LEU A 278 10.59 -14.31 -18.07
N LEU A 279 11.61 -13.44 -18.10
CA LEU A 279 12.19 -12.92 -19.35
C LEU A 279 12.88 -14.00 -20.20
N GLN A 280 13.28 -15.12 -19.59
CA GLN A 280 13.89 -16.27 -20.25
C GLN A 280 12.90 -17.41 -20.55
N SER A 281 11.60 -17.12 -20.57
CA SER A 281 10.56 -18.13 -20.85
C SER A 281 10.52 -18.61 -22.30
N GLY A 282 11.21 -17.98 -23.25
CA GLY A 282 11.13 -18.33 -24.68
C GLY A 282 11.36 -19.82 -25.00
N ASP A 283 12.28 -20.47 -24.28
CA ASP A 283 12.65 -21.88 -24.50
C ASP A 283 12.04 -22.82 -23.44
N SER A 284 11.01 -22.37 -22.71
CA SER A 284 10.48 -23.12 -21.57
C SER A 284 9.41 -24.16 -21.90
N GLY A 285 8.92 -24.20 -23.14
CA GLY A 285 7.76 -25.01 -23.53
C GLY A 285 6.43 -24.54 -22.93
N LEU A 286 6.38 -23.36 -22.32
CA LEU A 286 5.14 -22.77 -21.83
C LEU A 286 4.28 -22.30 -23.01
N ALA A 287 2.97 -22.50 -22.92
CA ALA A 287 2.04 -21.94 -23.90
C ALA A 287 2.14 -20.40 -23.94
N ASP A 288 1.97 -19.77 -22.78
CA ASP A 288 2.17 -18.33 -22.64
C ASP A 288 3.59 -18.02 -22.21
N LEU A 289 4.18 -17.06 -22.92
CA LEU A 289 5.50 -16.54 -22.62
C LEU A 289 5.39 -15.26 -21.79
N TRP A 290 6.52 -14.75 -21.35
CA TRP A 290 6.62 -13.52 -20.58
C TRP A 290 7.68 -12.62 -21.19
N GLY A 291 7.31 -11.35 -21.38
CA GLY A 291 8.17 -10.33 -21.97
C GLY A 291 8.53 -9.23 -21.00
N ALA A 292 9.40 -8.33 -21.46
CA ALA A 292 9.72 -7.09 -20.77
C ALA A 292 8.43 -6.34 -20.36
N PRO A 293 8.41 -5.70 -19.18
CA PRO A 293 7.31 -4.84 -18.77
C PRO A 293 6.97 -3.80 -19.84
N VAL A 294 5.68 -3.65 -20.13
CA VAL A 294 5.16 -2.58 -20.98
C VAL A 294 4.46 -1.50 -20.15
N SER A 295 4.12 -0.38 -20.80
CA SER A 295 3.37 0.69 -20.14
C SER A 295 1.89 0.34 -20.02
N TYR A 296 1.34 0.45 -18.80
CA TYR A 296 -0.09 0.30 -18.50
C TYR A 296 -0.82 1.64 -18.44
N HIS A 297 -0.22 2.70 -18.98
CA HIS A 297 -0.76 4.06 -18.88
C HIS A 297 -2.17 4.17 -19.47
N GLU A 298 -2.44 3.50 -20.60
CA GLU A 298 -3.73 3.55 -21.29
C GLU A 298 -4.90 3.04 -20.42
N ALA A 299 -4.64 2.08 -19.52
CA ALA A 299 -5.62 1.57 -18.58
C ALA A 299 -6.00 2.58 -17.50
N ARG A 300 -5.15 3.58 -17.21
CA ARG A 300 -5.41 4.56 -16.13
C ARG A 300 -6.63 5.42 -16.39
N ALA A 301 -6.81 5.89 -17.63
CA ALA A 301 -7.95 6.72 -17.99
C ALA A 301 -9.27 5.95 -17.85
N LEU A 302 -9.30 4.70 -18.31
CA LEU A 302 -10.44 3.79 -18.14
C LEU A 302 -10.77 3.60 -16.66
N ILE A 303 -9.79 3.22 -15.84
CA ILE A 303 -10.04 2.95 -14.42
C ILE A 303 -10.45 4.22 -13.68
N ALA A 304 -9.84 5.37 -13.98
CA ALA A 304 -10.27 6.64 -13.40
C ALA A 304 -11.72 6.99 -13.75
N ALA A 305 -12.11 6.83 -15.01
CA ALA A 305 -13.49 7.06 -15.45
C ALA A 305 -14.49 6.09 -14.77
N PHE A 306 -14.10 4.81 -14.65
CA PHE A 306 -14.94 3.80 -14.01
C PHE A 306 -15.11 4.07 -12.50
N SER A 307 -14.02 4.37 -11.77
CA SER A 307 -14.09 4.74 -10.36
C SER A 307 -14.90 6.02 -10.12
N ALA A 308 -14.79 7.01 -11.01
CA ALA A 308 -15.56 8.26 -10.91
C ALA A 308 -17.08 8.03 -11.09
N ARG A 309 -17.47 7.00 -11.86
CA ARG A 309 -18.87 6.59 -12.00
C ARG A 309 -19.41 5.96 -10.71
N GLU A 310 -18.60 5.17 -10.03
CA GLU A 310 -18.98 4.48 -8.79
C GLU A 310 -18.89 5.36 -7.56
N ALA A 311 -18.17 6.47 -7.63
CA ALA A 311 -18.11 7.45 -6.57
C ALA A 311 -19.53 7.90 -6.23
N PRO A 312 -19.97 7.80 -4.96
CA PRO A 312 -21.27 8.32 -4.56
C PRO A 312 -21.34 9.81 -4.94
N PRO A 313 -22.47 10.30 -5.46
CA PRO A 313 -22.60 11.70 -5.83
C PRO A 313 -22.34 12.60 -4.62
N GLY A 314 -21.17 13.26 -4.61
CA GLY A 314 -20.85 14.39 -3.76
C GLY A 314 -20.83 14.16 -2.24
N ASP A 315 -19.94 13.31 -1.72
CA ASP A 315 -19.65 13.27 -0.27
C ASP A 315 -18.39 14.10 0.10
N THR A 316 -17.67 14.66 -0.88
CA THR A 316 -16.52 15.55 -0.62
C THR A 316 -16.95 16.84 0.09
N ASP A 317 -18.09 17.41 -0.28
CA ASP A 317 -18.63 18.61 0.36
C ASP A 317 -19.28 18.29 1.72
N ALA A 318 -19.91 17.11 1.85
CA ALA A 318 -20.53 16.68 3.09
C ALA A 318 -19.49 16.23 4.15
N ALA A 319 -18.38 15.61 3.75
CA ALA A 319 -17.28 15.29 4.65
C ALA A 319 -16.54 16.55 5.11
N ALA A 320 -16.28 17.50 4.20
CA ALA A 320 -15.71 18.81 4.55
C ALA A 320 -16.65 19.60 5.50
N ALA A 321 -17.96 19.55 5.29
CA ALA A 321 -18.94 20.17 6.18
C ALA A 321 -19.06 19.47 7.55
N ARG A 322 -18.95 18.13 7.60
CA ARG A 322 -19.03 17.34 8.85
C ARG A 322 -17.78 17.46 9.71
N PHE A 323 -16.60 17.55 9.10
CA PHE A 323 -15.30 17.56 9.81
C PHE A 323 -14.57 18.91 9.80
N GLY A 324 -15.03 19.91 9.04
CA GLY A 324 -14.39 21.22 8.98
C GLY A 324 -14.57 22.06 10.25
N TRP A 325 -15.79 22.12 10.80
CA TRP A 325 -16.07 22.94 11.98
C TRP A 325 -15.44 22.42 13.29
N PRO A 326 -15.32 21.11 13.57
CA PRO A 326 -14.64 20.62 14.77
C PRO A 326 -13.13 20.88 14.72
N VAL A 327 -12.52 20.78 13.54
CA VAL A 327 -11.09 21.08 13.33
C VAL A 327 -10.83 22.58 13.49
N ALA A 328 -11.66 23.43 12.89
CA ALA A 328 -11.58 24.88 13.09
C ALA A 328 -11.75 25.27 14.57
N LEU A 329 -12.71 24.65 15.28
CA LEU A 329 -12.92 24.84 16.71
C LEU A 329 -11.69 24.38 17.52
N ALA A 330 -11.10 23.23 17.20
CA ALA A 330 -9.89 22.74 17.86
C ALA A 330 -8.70 23.67 17.67
N VAL A 331 -8.51 24.21 16.46
CA VAL A 331 -7.45 25.20 16.17
C VAL A 331 -7.68 26.50 16.95
N VAL A 332 -8.93 26.99 17.03
CA VAL A 332 -9.27 28.17 17.83
C VAL A 332 -9.05 27.90 19.33
N LEU A 333 -9.45 26.74 19.84
CA LEU A 333 -9.22 26.35 21.23
C LEU A 333 -7.73 26.23 21.56
N LEU A 334 -6.92 25.66 20.67
CA LEU A 334 -5.46 25.60 20.82
C LEU A 334 -4.84 27.00 20.80
N ALA A 335 -5.30 27.89 19.91
CA ALA A 335 -4.85 29.27 19.86
C ALA A 335 -5.22 30.06 21.13
N LEU A 336 -6.44 29.87 21.64
CA LEU A 336 -6.90 30.47 22.90
C LEU A 336 -6.14 29.92 24.11
N LEU A 337 -5.87 28.61 24.13
CA LEU A 337 -5.06 27.99 25.17
C LEU A 337 -3.63 28.53 25.16
N GLY A 338 -3.03 28.67 23.98
CA GLY A 338 -1.72 29.29 23.78
C GLY A 338 -1.71 30.75 24.25
N ALA A 339 -2.70 31.54 23.87
CA ALA A 339 -2.85 32.92 24.32
C ALA A 339 -3.03 33.02 25.84
N ALA A 340 -3.83 32.14 26.44
CA ALA A 340 -4.02 32.08 27.89
C ALA A 340 -2.72 31.70 28.62
N LEU A 341 -1.92 30.79 28.07
CA LEU A 341 -0.61 30.42 28.60
C LEU A 341 0.37 31.60 28.55
N VAL A 342 0.39 32.35 27.43
CA VAL A 342 1.20 33.56 27.28
C VAL A 342 0.76 34.65 28.26
N LEU A 343 -0.55 34.87 28.42
CA LEU A 343 -1.10 35.82 29.37
C LEU A 343 -0.83 35.42 30.83
N ARG A 344 -0.84 34.11 31.14
CA ARG A 344 -0.49 33.58 32.46
C ARG A 344 1.00 33.77 32.77
N GLN A 345 1.89 33.59 31.79
CA GLN A 345 3.31 33.90 31.93
C GLN A 345 3.57 35.40 32.15
N ARG A 346 2.74 36.28 31.56
CA ARG A 346 2.79 37.74 31.77
C ARG A 346 2.19 38.20 33.11
N ARG A 347 1.43 37.35 33.80
CA ARG A 347 0.80 37.61 35.12
C ARG A 347 1.56 36.98 36.30
N ALA A 348 2.82 36.58 36.11
CA ALA A 348 3.66 36.22 37.26
C ALA A 348 3.72 37.43 38.23
N PRO A 349 3.47 37.26 39.53
CA PRO A 349 3.62 38.35 40.50
C PRO A 349 5.07 38.86 40.47
N PRO A 350 5.32 40.17 40.66
CA PRO A 350 6.68 40.65 40.82
C PRO A 350 7.34 39.91 42.00
N PRO A 351 8.60 39.48 41.87
CA PRO A 351 9.31 38.83 42.96
C PRO A 351 9.33 39.78 44.18
N PRO A 352 9.24 39.25 45.41
CA PRO A 352 9.36 40.07 46.61
C PRO A 352 10.71 40.81 46.60
N PRO A 353 10.79 42.03 47.16
CA PRO A 353 12.05 42.74 47.26
C PRO A 353 12.98 41.92 48.15
N ASP A 354 14.06 41.40 47.55
CA ASP A 354 15.13 40.75 48.29
C ASP A 354 15.77 41.80 49.23
N THR A 355 15.65 41.49 50.50
CA THR A 355 16.42 42.00 51.63
C THR A 355 17.87 42.28 51.25
N ALA A 356 18.31 43.50 51.59
CA ALA A 356 19.68 44.00 51.64
C ALA A 356 20.77 42.92 51.59
N LEU A 357 21.53 42.92 50.48
CA LEU A 357 22.82 42.24 50.35
C LEU A 357 23.91 43.31 50.27
N ASP A 358 24.96 43.09 51.04
CA ASP A 358 26.06 44.01 51.33
C ASP A 358 26.66 44.69 50.09
N ASP A 359 27.03 45.96 50.24
CA ASP A 359 27.75 46.71 49.21
C ASP A 359 29.05 45.99 48.82
N VAL A 360 29.08 45.40 47.62
CA VAL A 360 30.30 44.79 47.07
C VAL A 360 31.33 45.90 46.84
N PRO A 361 32.53 45.83 47.45
CA PRO A 361 33.55 46.86 47.27
C PRO A 361 34.10 46.83 45.83
N LEU A 362 33.81 47.90 45.11
CA LEU A 362 34.28 48.13 43.74
C LEU A 362 35.50 49.02 43.71
N THR A 363 36.47 48.66 42.87
CA THR A 363 37.55 49.57 42.52
C THR A 363 37.03 50.68 41.61
N ARG A 364 37.69 51.85 41.61
CA ARG A 364 37.30 53.00 40.77
C ARG A 364 37.12 52.63 39.29
N ARG A 365 37.93 51.71 38.76
CA ARG A 365 37.83 51.21 37.38
C ARG A 365 36.67 50.25 37.18
N GLU A 366 36.38 49.37 38.14
CA GLU A 366 35.20 48.50 38.08
C GLU A 366 33.90 49.30 38.15
N SER A 367 33.81 50.34 38.98
CA SER A 367 32.63 51.24 39.03
C SER A 367 32.41 51.97 37.70
N GLN A 368 33.48 52.50 37.09
CA GLN A 368 33.40 53.15 35.78
C GLN A 368 32.92 52.19 34.70
N ILE A 369 33.47 50.97 34.67
CA ILE A 369 33.07 49.97 33.67
C ILE A 369 31.62 49.51 33.92
N LEU A 370 31.23 49.30 35.17
CA LEU A 370 29.87 48.93 35.54
C LEU A 370 28.84 49.99 35.09
N ALA A 371 29.14 51.28 35.28
CA ALA A 371 28.28 52.38 34.81
C ALA A 371 28.10 52.36 33.29
N GLN A 372 29.17 52.07 32.54
CA GLN A 372 29.11 52.02 31.09
C GLN A 372 28.37 50.76 30.57
N ILE A 373 28.45 49.63 31.29
CA ILE A 373 27.62 48.45 31.01
C ILE A 373 26.15 48.75 31.28
N GLY A 374 25.85 49.47 32.37
CA GLY A 374 24.48 49.91 32.69
C GLY A 374 23.87 50.81 31.61
N ALA A 375 24.71 51.63 30.96
CA ALA A 375 24.34 52.43 29.80
C ALA A 375 24.23 51.64 28.48
N GLY A 376 24.39 50.31 28.51
CA GLY A 376 24.25 49.45 27.33
C GLY A 376 25.43 49.47 26.34
N ARG A 377 26.58 50.05 26.72
CA ARG A 377 27.72 50.17 25.81
C ARG A 377 28.47 48.84 25.62
N SER A 378 28.96 48.62 24.40
CA SER A 378 29.78 47.46 24.03
C SER A 378 31.21 47.60 24.57
N THR A 379 31.93 46.48 24.71
CA THR A 379 33.33 46.47 25.19
C THR A 379 34.24 47.40 24.41
N LYS A 380 34.03 47.52 23.09
CA LYS A 380 34.81 48.43 22.22
C LYS A 380 34.52 49.91 22.53
N GLU A 381 33.26 50.25 22.77
CA GLU A 381 32.84 51.63 23.11
C GLU A 381 33.31 52.02 24.52
N ILE A 382 33.25 51.10 25.48
CA ILE A 382 33.78 51.32 26.83
C ILE A 382 35.29 51.55 26.79
N ALA A 383 36.02 50.75 26.01
CA ALA A 383 37.46 50.87 25.82
C ALA A 383 37.84 52.24 25.24
N ALA A 384 37.13 52.68 24.19
CA ALA A 384 37.30 54.00 23.58
C ALA A 384 36.99 55.14 24.57
N THR A 385 35.91 55.01 25.36
CA THR A 385 35.46 56.03 26.31
C THR A 385 36.41 56.19 27.50
N LEU A 386 37.00 55.10 27.98
CA LEU A 386 37.89 55.10 29.14
C LEU A 386 39.38 55.19 28.80
N GLY A 387 39.74 55.21 27.51
CA GLY A 387 41.11 55.30 27.02
C GLY A 387 41.97 54.06 27.36
N ILE A 388 41.37 52.87 27.38
CA ILE A 388 42.03 51.61 27.73
C ILE A 388 41.82 50.54 26.66
N SER A 389 42.58 49.44 26.71
CA SER A 389 42.44 48.37 25.72
C SER A 389 41.12 47.57 25.91
N PRO A 390 40.49 47.05 24.83
CA PRO A 390 39.32 46.18 24.94
C PRO A 390 39.55 44.96 25.84
N LYS A 391 40.76 44.39 25.81
CA LYS A 391 41.17 43.27 26.66
C LYS A 391 41.16 43.63 28.15
N THR A 392 41.52 44.88 28.48
CA THR A 392 41.43 45.41 29.86
C THR A 392 39.98 45.55 30.31
N VAL A 393 39.07 45.97 29.42
CA VAL A 393 37.64 46.04 29.70
C VAL A 393 37.07 44.64 29.95
N GLU A 394 37.41 43.64 29.12
CA GLU A 394 36.99 42.25 29.31
C GLU A 394 37.45 41.68 30.65
N PHE A 395 38.69 41.98 31.05
CA PHE A 395 39.23 41.57 32.35
C PHE A 395 38.42 42.14 33.52
N HIS A 396 38.10 43.44 33.49
CA HIS A 396 37.27 44.05 34.52
C HIS A 396 35.80 43.56 34.48
N ARG A 397 35.25 43.26 33.28
CA ARG A 397 33.92 42.64 33.14
C ARG A 397 33.88 41.26 33.78
N ALA A 398 34.91 40.43 33.55
CA ALA A 398 35.01 39.11 34.15
C ALA A 398 35.12 39.21 35.69
N ASN A 399 35.88 40.16 36.21
CA ASN A 399 35.97 40.42 37.65
C ASN A 399 34.64 40.89 38.25
N LEU A 400 33.92 41.79 37.57
CA LEU A 400 32.58 42.21 37.99
C LEU A 400 31.60 41.03 38.00
N LEU A 401 31.57 40.22 36.94
CA LEU A 401 30.72 39.02 36.90
C LEU A 401 31.04 38.05 38.04
N ARG A 402 32.32 37.86 38.36
CA ARG A 402 32.74 37.03 39.50
C ARG A 402 32.34 37.63 40.85
N LYS A 403 32.53 38.94 41.04
CA LYS A 403 32.22 39.64 42.30
C LYS A 403 30.72 39.67 42.62
N PHE A 404 29.87 39.79 41.60
CA PHE A 404 28.41 39.76 41.76
C PHE A 404 27.79 38.38 41.49
N GLU A 405 28.64 37.34 41.36
CA GLU A 405 28.26 35.96 41.03
C GLU A 405 27.29 35.86 39.82
N ALA A 406 27.44 36.76 38.87
CA ALA A 406 26.57 36.89 37.71
C ALA A 406 27.12 36.07 36.53
N ARG A 407 26.24 35.39 35.81
CA ARG A 407 26.57 34.58 34.63
C ARG A 407 26.45 35.35 33.33
N SER A 408 25.90 36.56 33.36
CA SER A 408 25.74 37.43 32.19
C SER A 408 25.74 38.91 32.58
N SER A 409 26.00 39.80 31.60
CA SER A 409 25.95 41.25 31.84
C SER A 409 24.55 41.74 32.25
N ALA A 410 23.48 41.10 31.75
CA ALA A 410 22.11 41.43 32.18
C ALA A 410 21.88 41.07 33.66
N GLN A 411 22.38 39.90 34.11
CA GLN A 411 22.30 39.50 35.51
C GLN A 411 23.19 40.37 36.42
N LEU A 412 24.34 40.83 35.92
CA LEU A 412 25.21 41.78 36.61
C LEU A 412 24.48 43.10 36.88
N ILE A 413 23.80 43.67 35.88
CA ILE A 413 23.04 44.93 36.05
C ILE A 413 21.84 44.74 36.99
N ALA A 414 21.14 43.60 36.90
CA ALA A 414 20.02 43.31 37.80
C ALA A 414 20.45 43.24 39.27
N ARG A 415 21.65 42.71 39.56
CA ARG A 415 22.19 42.60 40.94
C ARG A 415 22.87 43.87 41.42
N ALA A 416 23.58 44.57 40.54
CA ALA A 416 24.34 45.77 40.88
C ALA A 416 23.52 47.06 40.76
N GLY A 417 22.21 46.97 40.46
CA GLY A 417 21.35 48.11 40.16
C GLY A 417 21.27 49.21 41.23
N HIS A 418 21.59 48.88 42.49
CA HIS A 418 21.69 49.85 43.59
C HIS A 418 23.05 50.58 43.66
N GLN A 419 24.11 50.05 43.03
CA GLN A 419 25.46 50.62 42.99
C GLN A 419 25.80 51.35 41.67
N VAL A 420 24.92 51.26 40.67
CA VAL A 420 25.07 52.03 39.43
C VAL A 420 24.67 53.48 39.71
N SER A 421 25.58 54.30 40.23
CA SER A 421 25.37 55.74 40.29
C SER A 421 25.32 56.30 38.88
N THR A 422 24.13 56.67 38.41
CA THR A 422 23.92 57.45 37.19
C THR A 422 24.61 58.81 37.38
N PRO A 423 25.54 59.24 36.50
CA PRO A 423 25.98 60.62 36.51
C PRO A 423 24.79 61.50 36.08
N GLY A 424 24.37 62.41 36.94
CA GLY A 424 23.37 63.43 36.62
C GLY A 424 23.85 64.34 35.48
N PRO A 425 22.92 64.99 34.75
CA PRO A 425 23.29 65.82 33.61
C PRO A 425 24.11 67.02 34.07
N GLU A 426 25.29 67.22 33.48
CA GLU A 426 26.02 68.48 33.57
C GLU A 426 25.29 69.53 32.72
N THR A 427 25.05 70.69 33.34
CA THR A 427 24.44 71.91 32.79
C THR A 427 25.30 72.59 31.73
#